data_AF-A0A420MBB2-F1
#
_entry.id   AF-A0A420MBB2-F1
#
_cell.length_a   1.000
_cell.length_b   1.000
_cell.length_c   1.000
_cell.angle_alpha   90.00
_cell.angle_beta   90.00
_cell.angle_gamma   90.00
#
_symmetry.space_group_name_H-M   'P 1'
#
loop_
_entity.id
_entity.type
_entity.pdbx_description
1 polymer ?
#
loop_
_entity_poly.entity_id
_entity_poly.type
_entity_poly.pdbx_seq_one_letter_code
_entity_poly.pdbx_strand_id
1 'polypeptide(L)'
;MGSKLGYFMLDNAESNDTCLEALARWFPMDVGRRRLRCIGHIINLVVRAVIFGSNVSKFETELRGATDEFSFDIWAKKGAIGRLNNLATYIRRTDQRRQALRRFQTELAGDDAIFTLEIVVDGKTRWNSIYNMIKRSLELRSAIELYQSRWQKPKNDPVHRDLTKDFLNAADWAELERFHDFLKPFYILTKTMEGNASKPGVEGGHGAVWETLKTMDYLFVKFKQAAEETQFEEPSHFKSGIDCGWAKLEDYYVKSDRTPVYRAALALHPSYGYDYFERHWKTAMDRPQWYNDMQSAVGSLFGEYARQAEVEAQAQAGLLEGEVDEIEADVNDYSSFGKRSIRSLNTQRKKVKAVSELDIFQTRPIYAHDLDVADPLEWWNRHQLEYPVLYRMALDLFSIPGMSSECERVFSQTKKMITDERNRLAPEVVEADQLQKQWLMRGLVV
;
A
#
# COMPACT_ATOMS: atom_id res chain seq x y z
N MET A 1 13.88 18.87 -17.69
CA MET A 1 13.39 17.52 -17.29
C MET A 1 13.03 17.42 -15.82
N GLY A 2 13.79 18.02 -14.87
CA GLY A 2 13.47 17.92 -13.44
C GLY A 2 12.04 18.29 -13.04
N SER A 3 11.47 19.36 -13.60
CA SER A 3 10.06 19.75 -13.40
C SER A 3 9.03 18.82 -14.07
N LYS A 4 9.46 17.95 -14.98
CA LYS A 4 8.63 16.94 -15.67
C LYS A 4 8.73 15.55 -15.03
N LEU A 5 9.59 15.37 -14.02
CA LEU A 5 9.65 14.13 -13.25
C LEU A 5 8.51 14.13 -12.23
N GLY A 6 7.68 13.09 -12.28
CA GLY A 6 6.55 12.88 -11.38
C GLY A 6 7.00 12.45 -9.99
N TYR A 7 6.33 11.46 -9.41
CA TYR A 7 6.62 10.97 -8.06
C TYR A 7 7.28 9.60 -8.08
N PHE A 8 8.09 9.31 -7.07
CA PHE A 8 8.85 8.07 -6.95
C PHE A 8 8.27 7.18 -5.85
N MET A 9 7.45 6.19 -6.23
CA MET A 9 6.92 5.16 -5.34
C MET A 9 7.92 4.01 -5.19
N LEU A 10 8.60 3.95 -4.05
CA LEU A 10 9.65 2.95 -3.79
C LEU A 10 9.42 2.27 -2.43
N ASP A 11 10.03 1.10 -2.22
CA ASP A 11 10.07 0.47 -0.89
C ASP A 11 10.75 1.38 0.15
N ASN A 12 10.66 1.07 1.44
CA ASN A 12 11.12 1.99 2.49
C ASN A 12 12.60 1.82 2.88
N ALA A 13 13.43 1.20 2.03
CA ALA A 13 14.87 1.15 2.25
C ALA A 13 15.51 2.55 2.17
N GLU A 14 16.46 2.84 3.06
CA GLU A 14 17.19 4.12 3.09
C GLU A 14 18.04 4.33 1.84
N SER A 15 18.49 3.25 1.20
CA SER A 15 19.25 3.32 -0.07
C SER A 15 18.48 4.00 -1.19
N ASN A 16 17.14 3.93 -1.17
CA ASN A 16 16.30 4.64 -2.14
C ASN A 16 16.38 6.15 -1.95
N ASP A 17 16.53 6.63 -0.71
CA ASP A 17 16.66 8.06 -0.45
C ASP A 17 18.02 8.56 -0.99
N THR A 18 19.09 7.79 -0.76
CA THR A 18 20.41 8.06 -1.37
C THR A 18 20.38 8.05 -2.91
N CYS A 19 19.61 7.13 -3.50
CA CYS A 19 19.45 7.04 -4.95
C CYS A 19 18.78 8.30 -5.53
N LEU A 20 17.70 8.77 -4.91
CA LEU A 20 17.01 9.97 -5.35
C LEU A 20 17.84 11.24 -5.16
N GLU A 21 18.62 11.34 -4.09
CA GLU A 21 19.58 12.43 -3.90
C GLU A 21 20.65 12.46 -5.00
N ALA A 22 21.13 11.29 -5.44
CA ALA A 22 22.03 11.20 -6.58
C ALA A 22 21.34 11.64 -7.88
N LEU A 23 20.09 11.24 -8.10
CA LEU A 23 19.30 11.62 -9.27
C LEU A 23 19.01 13.13 -9.32
N ALA A 24 18.75 13.74 -8.17
CA ALA A 24 18.47 15.18 -8.05
C ALA A 24 19.63 16.07 -8.51
N ARG A 25 20.87 15.56 -8.51
CA ARG A 25 22.05 16.25 -9.06
C ARG A 25 21.97 16.47 -10.57
N TRP A 26 21.30 15.57 -11.29
CA TRP A 26 21.14 15.62 -12.74
C TRP A 26 19.80 16.24 -13.15
N PHE A 27 18.78 16.03 -12.32
CA PHE A 27 17.43 16.52 -12.55
C PHE A 27 16.95 17.27 -11.32
N PRO A 28 17.08 18.61 -11.28
CA PRO A 28 16.70 19.41 -10.12
C PRO A 28 15.26 19.10 -9.69
N MET A 29 15.11 18.52 -8.50
CA MET A 29 13.84 18.12 -7.91
C MET A 29 13.93 18.19 -6.38
N ASP A 30 12.79 18.41 -5.72
CA ASP A 30 12.68 18.26 -4.27
C ASP A 30 12.47 16.77 -3.92
N VAL A 31 13.55 16.10 -3.52
CA VAL A 31 13.53 14.66 -3.17
C VAL A 31 12.52 14.39 -2.07
N GLY A 32 12.44 15.25 -1.04
CA GLY A 32 11.54 15.08 0.09
C GLY A 32 10.06 15.10 -0.34
N ARG A 33 9.69 16.02 -1.23
CA ARG A 33 8.32 16.12 -1.75
C ARG A 33 7.98 15.07 -2.81
N ARG A 34 8.97 14.57 -3.54
CA ARG A 34 8.79 13.62 -4.67
C ARG A 34 8.91 12.15 -4.27
N ARG A 35 9.48 11.85 -3.10
CA ARG A 35 9.66 10.49 -2.57
C ARG A 35 8.41 9.98 -1.86
N LEU A 36 7.75 9.00 -2.48
CA LEU A 36 6.59 8.31 -1.91
C LEU A 36 6.99 6.95 -1.32
N ARG A 37 6.42 6.63 -0.16
CA ARG A 37 6.59 5.41 0.62
C ARG A 37 5.54 4.36 0.24
N CYS A 38 6.00 3.15 -0.06
CA CYS A 38 5.13 2.02 -0.43
C CYS A 38 4.31 1.53 0.79
N ILE A 39 2.98 1.59 0.71
CA ILE A 39 2.08 1.21 1.81
C ILE A 39 2.21 -0.26 2.20
N GLY A 40 2.38 -1.17 1.23
CA GLY A 40 2.58 -2.58 1.54
C GLY A 40 3.87 -2.84 2.31
N HIS A 41 4.92 -2.05 2.05
CA HIS A 41 6.17 -2.12 2.81
C HIS A 41 6.01 -1.48 4.20
N ILE A 42 5.22 -0.40 4.34
CA ILE A 42 4.85 0.17 5.65
C ILE A 42 4.12 -0.89 6.49
N ILE A 43 3.06 -1.51 5.94
CA ILE A 43 2.30 -2.56 6.63
C ILE A 43 3.23 -3.70 7.05
N ASN A 44 4.12 -4.15 6.16
CA ASN A 44 5.09 -5.19 6.50
C ASN A 44 5.98 -4.78 7.68
N LEU A 45 6.53 -3.58 7.70
CA LEU A 45 7.38 -3.13 8.81
C LEU A 45 6.61 -2.99 10.12
N VAL A 46 5.39 -2.46 10.07
CA VAL A 46 4.50 -2.31 11.23
C VAL A 46 4.15 -3.67 11.81
N VAL A 47 3.66 -4.61 11.00
CA VAL A 47 3.29 -5.96 11.45
C VAL A 47 4.51 -6.73 11.96
N ARG A 48 5.67 -6.56 11.34
CA ARG A 48 6.90 -7.18 11.86
C ARG A 48 7.31 -6.62 13.22
N ALA A 49 7.11 -5.33 13.47
CA ALA A 49 7.31 -4.76 14.80
C ALA A 49 6.31 -5.34 15.81
N VAL A 50 5.07 -5.60 15.39
CA VAL A 50 4.07 -6.31 16.22
C VAL A 50 4.51 -7.71 16.59
N ILE A 51 4.93 -8.51 15.60
CA ILE A 51 5.26 -9.92 15.80
C ILE A 51 6.61 -10.12 16.50
N PHE A 52 7.61 -9.29 16.18
CA PHE A 52 8.99 -9.53 16.63
C PHE A 52 9.49 -8.54 17.69
N GLY A 53 8.74 -7.46 17.96
CA GLY A 53 9.12 -6.38 18.86
C GLY A 53 10.12 -5.39 18.27
N SER A 54 10.75 -4.59 19.11
CA SER A 54 11.61 -3.45 18.74
C SER A 54 12.91 -3.80 17.99
N ASN A 55 13.39 -5.04 18.08
CA ASN A 55 14.69 -5.47 17.55
C ASN A 55 14.57 -6.43 16.34
N VAL A 56 13.66 -6.12 15.40
CA VAL A 56 13.42 -6.95 14.20
C VAL A 56 14.72 -7.26 13.44
N SER A 57 15.53 -6.25 13.13
CA SER A 57 16.75 -6.42 12.32
C SER A 57 17.81 -7.29 13.00
N LYS A 58 17.91 -7.20 14.34
CA LYS A 58 18.81 -8.04 15.13
C LYS A 58 18.34 -9.49 15.09
N PHE A 59 17.04 -9.72 15.31
CA PHE A 59 16.42 -11.04 15.21
C PHE A 59 16.64 -11.67 13.83
N GLU A 60 16.45 -10.91 12.74
CA GLU A 60 16.70 -11.41 11.39
C GLU A 60 18.16 -11.77 11.14
N THR A 61 19.09 -10.92 11.60
CA THR A 61 20.52 -11.15 11.44
C THR A 61 20.95 -12.42 12.19
N GLU A 62 20.50 -12.58 13.43
CA GLU A 62 20.73 -13.80 14.21
C GLU A 62 20.18 -15.04 13.49
N LEU A 63 18.96 -14.94 12.93
CA LEU A 63 18.32 -16.05 12.22
C LEU A 63 19.05 -16.43 10.92
N ARG A 64 19.62 -15.47 10.18
CA ARG A 64 20.37 -15.74 8.94
C ARG A 64 21.69 -16.45 9.19
N GLY A 65 22.36 -16.14 10.31
CA GLY A 65 23.63 -16.77 10.68
C GLY A 65 23.49 -18.07 11.49
N ALA A 66 22.27 -18.44 11.87
CA ALA A 66 22.01 -19.57 12.75
C ALA A 66 22.06 -20.91 12.00
N THR A 67 22.56 -21.95 12.69
CA THR A 67 22.31 -23.34 12.29
C THR A 67 20.84 -23.69 12.44
N ASP A 68 20.40 -24.80 11.82
CA ASP A 68 19.01 -25.26 11.95
C ASP A 68 18.58 -25.40 13.42
N GLU A 69 19.40 -25.99 14.29
CA GLU A 69 19.06 -26.16 15.71
C GLU A 69 18.93 -24.83 16.44
N PHE A 70 19.90 -23.92 16.24
CA PHE A 70 19.91 -22.62 16.90
C PHE A 70 18.78 -21.72 16.39
N SER A 71 18.37 -21.89 15.13
CA SER A 71 17.25 -21.14 14.54
C SER A 71 15.95 -21.37 15.31
N PHE A 72 15.70 -22.59 15.77
CA PHE A 72 14.51 -22.88 16.56
C PHE A 72 14.59 -22.24 17.97
N ASP A 73 15.76 -22.14 18.59
CA ASP A 73 15.92 -21.45 19.89
C ASP A 73 15.70 -19.94 19.76
N ILE A 74 16.14 -19.35 18.64
CA ILE A 74 15.85 -17.95 18.30
C ILE A 74 14.33 -17.74 18.16
N TRP A 75 13.65 -18.64 17.44
CA TRP A 75 12.20 -18.57 17.27
C TRP A 75 11.44 -18.79 18.58
N ALA A 76 11.84 -19.73 19.43
CA ALA A 76 11.16 -20.00 20.70
C ALA A 76 11.08 -18.77 21.63
N LYS A 77 11.99 -17.79 21.47
CA LYS A 77 11.96 -16.51 22.20
C LYS A 77 10.85 -15.55 21.73
N LYS A 78 10.12 -15.88 20.66
CA LYS A 78 9.00 -15.08 20.08
C LYS A 78 7.62 -15.59 20.51
N GLY A 79 7.51 -16.06 21.75
CA GLY A 79 6.23 -16.46 22.35
C GLY A 79 5.52 -17.58 21.58
N ALA A 80 4.19 -17.53 21.56
CA ALA A 80 3.37 -18.55 20.90
C ALA A 80 3.60 -18.63 19.38
N ILE A 81 3.83 -17.50 18.70
CA ILE A 81 4.15 -17.47 17.27
C ILE A 81 5.45 -18.23 16.97
N GLY A 82 6.45 -18.03 17.82
CA GLY A 82 7.73 -18.71 17.73
C GLY A 82 7.65 -20.22 17.88
N ARG A 83 6.95 -20.67 18.92
CA ARG A 83 6.66 -22.10 19.14
C ARG A 83 5.87 -22.70 17.98
N LEU A 84 4.87 -21.97 17.46
CA LEU A 84 4.10 -22.41 16.30
C LEU A 84 4.98 -22.55 15.05
N ASN A 85 5.85 -21.58 14.77
CA ASN A 85 6.80 -21.65 13.65
C ASN A 85 7.66 -22.92 13.73
N ASN A 86 8.19 -23.20 14.92
CA ASN A 86 9.01 -24.38 15.18
C ASN A 86 8.22 -25.67 14.95
N LEU A 87 7.01 -25.75 15.48
CA LEU A 87 6.13 -26.91 15.31
C LEU A 87 5.76 -27.15 13.85
N ALA A 88 5.36 -26.10 13.13
CA ALA A 88 5.02 -26.18 11.71
C ALA A 88 6.24 -26.60 10.86
N THR A 89 7.41 -26.00 11.13
CA THR A 89 8.67 -26.35 10.47
C THR A 89 9.05 -27.81 10.72
N TYR A 90 8.93 -28.27 11.97
CA TYR A 90 9.20 -29.66 12.35
C TYR A 90 8.33 -30.62 11.56
N ILE A 91 7.02 -30.39 11.55
CA ILE A 91 6.02 -31.28 10.92
C ILE A 91 6.26 -31.35 9.41
N ARG A 92 6.57 -30.21 8.78
CA ARG A 92 6.77 -30.12 7.32
C ARG A 92 8.11 -30.70 6.85
N ARG A 93 9.07 -30.92 7.75
CA ARG A 93 10.43 -31.37 7.39
C ARG A 93 10.48 -32.77 6.76
N THR A 94 9.53 -33.67 7.06
CA THR A 94 9.53 -35.04 6.51
C THR A 94 8.13 -35.48 6.07
N ASP A 95 8.03 -36.38 5.09
CA ASP A 95 6.75 -36.96 4.66
C ASP A 95 6.08 -37.74 5.79
N GLN A 96 6.85 -38.48 6.59
CA GLN A 96 6.32 -39.27 7.71
C GLN A 96 5.59 -38.38 8.74
N ARG A 97 6.16 -37.21 9.07
CA ARG A 97 5.56 -36.26 10.03
C ARG A 97 4.31 -35.58 9.45
N ARG A 98 4.35 -35.19 8.18
CA ARG A 98 3.18 -34.67 7.45
C ARG A 98 2.04 -35.70 7.42
N GLN A 99 2.35 -36.95 7.09
CA GLN A 99 1.38 -38.05 7.10
C GLN A 99 0.79 -38.30 8.49
N ALA A 100 1.60 -38.19 9.55
CA ALA A 100 1.09 -38.32 10.92
C ALA A 100 0.03 -37.25 11.25
N LEU A 101 0.27 -35.98 10.90
CA LEU A 101 -0.73 -34.92 11.09
C LEU A 101 -2.01 -35.18 10.26
N ARG A 102 -1.87 -35.65 9.02
CA ARG A 102 -3.04 -36.02 8.19
C ARG A 102 -3.85 -37.15 8.82
N ARG A 103 -3.19 -38.18 9.35
CA ARG A 103 -3.86 -39.30 10.05
C ARG A 103 -4.66 -38.82 11.25
N PHE A 104 -4.11 -37.91 12.06
CA PHE A 104 -4.83 -37.35 13.19
C PHE A 104 -6.03 -36.49 12.78
N GLN A 105 -5.97 -35.79 11.64
CA GLN A 105 -7.14 -35.11 11.07
C GLN A 105 -8.23 -36.11 10.68
N THR A 106 -7.88 -37.18 9.97
CA THR A 106 -8.84 -38.24 9.58
C THR A 106 -9.44 -38.93 10.80
N GLU A 107 -8.64 -39.21 11.83
CA GLU A 107 -9.12 -39.81 13.08
C GLU A 107 -10.13 -38.93 13.79
N LEU A 108 -9.89 -37.61 13.84
CA LEU A 108 -10.80 -36.66 14.48
C LEU A 108 -12.08 -36.42 13.67
N ALA A 109 -12.00 -36.47 12.34
CA ALA A 109 -13.14 -36.28 11.45
C ALA A 109 -13.98 -37.56 11.26
N GLY A 110 -13.43 -38.75 11.55
CA GLY A 110 -14.12 -40.01 11.35
C GLY A 110 -14.58 -40.22 9.91
N ASP A 111 -15.83 -40.63 9.73
CA ASP A 111 -16.45 -40.87 8.41
C ASP A 111 -16.68 -39.58 7.61
N ASP A 112 -16.60 -38.40 8.23
CA ASP A 112 -16.77 -37.10 7.59
C ASP A 112 -15.46 -36.57 6.95
N ALA A 113 -14.38 -37.36 6.96
CA ALA A 113 -13.08 -36.96 6.45
C ALA A 113 -13.03 -36.93 4.90
N ILE A 114 -13.43 -35.82 4.29
CA ILE A 114 -13.38 -35.66 2.82
C ILE A 114 -11.98 -35.21 2.34
N PHE A 115 -11.34 -34.25 3.05
CA PHE A 115 -10.01 -33.73 2.70
C PHE A 115 -9.19 -33.41 3.95
N THR A 116 -7.88 -33.65 3.91
CA THR A 116 -6.93 -33.20 4.95
C THR A 116 -6.18 -31.97 4.51
N LEU A 117 -5.92 -31.04 5.44
CA LEU A 117 -5.16 -29.82 5.18
C LEU A 117 -3.68 -30.00 5.50
N GLU A 118 -2.82 -29.36 4.72
CA GLU A 118 -1.40 -29.21 5.04
C GLU A 118 -1.20 -28.06 6.02
N ILE A 119 -0.30 -28.22 6.99
CA ILE A 119 0.15 -27.09 7.81
C ILE A 119 0.98 -26.13 6.96
N VAL A 120 0.75 -24.83 7.12
CA VAL A 120 1.49 -23.77 6.42
C VAL A 120 2.73 -23.41 7.24
N VAL A 121 3.84 -23.12 6.57
CA VAL A 121 5.10 -22.68 7.21
C VAL A 121 5.43 -21.28 6.76
N ASP A 122 6.00 -20.48 7.66
CA ASP A 122 6.51 -19.17 7.32
C ASP A 122 7.63 -19.25 6.25
N GLY A 123 7.47 -18.48 5.18
CA GLY A 123 8.45 -18.38 4.09
C GLY A 123 9.56 -17.36 4.35
N LYS A 124 9.63 -16.79 5.56
CA LYS A 124 10.63 -15.81 6.05
C LYS A 124 10.73 -14.47 5.33
N THR A 125 10.07 -14.30 4.18
CA THR A 125 10.22 -13.09 3.32
C THR A 125 9.16 -12.03 3.55
N ARG A 126 7.91 -12.41 3.86
CA ARG A 126 6.79 -11.46 4.05
C ARG A 126 5.92 -11.92 5.22
N TRP A 127 5.47 -10.98 6.04
CA TRP A 127 4.65 -11.29 7.21
C TRP A 127 3.36 -12.08 6.89
N ASN A 128 2.83 -11.96 5.66
CA ASN A 128 1.65 -12.69 5.19
C ASN A 128 1.75 -14.22 5.41
N SER A 129 2.95 -14.81 5.29
CA SER A 129 3.12 -16.25 5.55
C SER A 129 2.96 -16.61 7.02
N ILE A 130 3.31 -15.72 7.95
CA ILE A 130 3.05 -15.90 9.39
C ILE A 130 1.55 -15.88 9.65
N TYR A 131 0.82 -14.90 9.11
CA TYR A 131 -0.63 -14.84 9.27
C TYR A 131 -1.32 -16.10 8.73
N ASN A 132 -0.94 -16.56 7.53
CA ASN A 132 -1.48 -17.79 6.96
C ASN A 132 -1.11 -19.05 7.77
N MET A 133 0.09 -19.09 8.36
CA MET A 133 0.51 -20.15 9.27
C MET A 133 -0.37 -20.17 10.52
N ILE A 134 -0.61 -19.02 11.17
CA ILE A 134 -1.49 -18.91 12.34
C ILE A 134 -2.90 -19.36 11.97
N LYS A 135 -3.48 -18.79 10.90
CA LYS A 135 -4.83 -19.12 10.43
C LYS A 135 -4.99 -20.62 10.19
N ARG A 136 -4.09 -21.24 9.42
CA ARG A 136 -4.13 -22.68 9.15
C ARG A 136 -3.96 -23.52 10.42
N SER A 137 -3.15 -23.05 11.37
CA SER A 137 -2.90 -23.80 12.60
C SER A 137 -4.08 -23.74 13.55
N LEU A 138 -4.84 -22.64 13.55
CA LEU A 138 -6.12 -22.55 14.26
C LEU A 138 -7.17 -23.51 13.67
N GLU A 139 -7.25 -23.61 12.32
CA GLU A 139 -8.09 -24.62 11.63
C GLU A 139 -7.68 -26.06 12.01
N LEU A 140 -6.39 -26.27 12.27
CA LEU A 140 -5.80 -27.57 12.61
C LEU A 140 -5.62 -27.80 14.11
N ARG A 141 -6.17 -26.94 14.98
CA ARG A 141 -5.86 -26.92 16.42
C ARG A 141 -5.99 -28.30 17.07
N SER A 142 -7.14 -28.95 16.94
CA SER A 142 -7.38 -30.26 17.56
C SER A 142 -6.43 -31.34 17.04
N ALA A 143 -6.12 -31.32 15.74
CA ALA A 143 -5.17 -32.28 15.15
C ALA A 143 -3.73 -32.02 15.62
N ILE A 144 -3.35 -30.76 15.81
CA ILE A 144 -2.04 -30.37 16.36
C ILE A 144 -1.95 -30.75 17.85
N GLU A 145 -2.99 -30.49 18.64
CA GLU A 145 -3.04 -30.90 20.05
C GLU A 145 -2.91 -32.43 20.19
N LEU A 146 -3.62 -33.19 19.34
CA LEU A 146 -3.49 -34.65 19.29
C LEU A 146 -2.08 -35.08 18.87
N TYR A 147 -1.50 -34.41 17.86
CA TYR A 147 -0.12 -34.65 17.43
C TYR A 147 0.88 -34.45 18.58
N GLN A 148 0.75 -33.38 19.36
CA GLN A 148 1.61 -33.11 20.53
C GLN A 148 1.46 -34.18 21.60
N SER A 149 0.21 -34.58 21.91
CA SER A 149 -0.07 -35.59 22.94
C SER A 149 0.50 -36.97 22.61
N ARG A 150 0.61 -37.31 21.32
CA ARG A 150 1.10 -38.61 20.83
C ARG A 150 2.53 -38.55 20.30
N TRP A 151 3.19 -37.40 20.40
CA TRP A 151 4.55 -37.24 19.91
C TRP A 151 5.51 -38.08 20.75
N GLN A 152 6.42 -38.78 20.07
CA GLN A 152 7.47 -39.56 20.70
C GLN A 152 8.81 -39.14 20.10
N LYS A 153 9.82 -38.96 20.97
CA LYS A 153 11.19 -38.68 20.52
C LYS A 153 11.68 -39.84 19.63
N PRO A 154 12.16 -39.56 18.41
CA PRO A 154 12.67 -40.61 17.54
C PRO A 154 13.88 -41.32 18.15
N LYS A 155 13.86 -42.65 18.12
CA LYS A 155 14.85 -43.51 18.82
C LYS A 155 16.26 -43.46 18.21
N ASN A 156 16.37 -43.14 16.91
CA ASN A 156 17.63 -43.23 16.14
C ASN A 156 18.16 -41.86 15.69
N ASP A 157 17.86 -40.78 16.43
CA ASP A 157 18.33 -39.43 16.10
C ASP A 157 18.74 -38.69 17.39
N PRO A 158 20.02 -38.78 17.81
CA PRO A 158 20.50 -38.13 19.03
C PRO A 158 20.58 -36.60 18.91
N VAL A 159 20.60 -36.07 17.68
CA VAL A 159 20.60 -34.62 17.34
C VAL A 159 19.16 -34.10 17.19
N HIS A 160 18.17 -34.95 17.47
CA HIS A 160 16.78 -34.56 17.33
C HIS A 160 16.39 -33.50 18.36
N ARG A 161 15.99 -32.32 17.87
CA ARG A 161 15.31 -31.32 18.70
C ARG A 161 14.17 -31.94 19.47
N ASP A 162 14.17 -31.71 20.78
CA ASP A 162 13.08 -32.04 21.68
C ASP A 162 11.90 -31.09 21.42
N LEU A 163 10.89 -31.60 20.69
CA LEU A 163 9.74 -30.81 20.25
C LEU A 163 8.85 -30.39 21.42
N THR A 164 8.95 -31.04 22.59
CA THR A 164 8.15 -30.69 23.77
C THR A 164 8.39 -29.24 24.23
N LYS A 165 9.57 -28.68 23.94
CA LYS A 165 9.91 -27.27 24.19
C LYS A 165 9.10 -26.28 23.35
N ASP A 166 8.54 -26.74 22.24
CA ASP A 166 7.76 -25.93 21.29
C ASP A 166 6.28 -26.30 21.32
N PHE A 167 5.83 -27.10 22.28
CA PHE A 167 4.41 -27.42 22.39
C PHE A 167 3.59 -26.20 22.80
N LEU A 168 2.44 -26.06 22.14
CA LEU A 168 1.44 -25.04 22.36
C LEU A 168 0.48 -25.50 23.45
N ASN A 169 0.39 -24.70 24.51
CA ASN A 169 -0.60 -24.86 25.58
C ASN A 169 -1.86 -24.00 25.32
N ALA A 170 -2.84 -24.04 26.24
CA ALA A 170 -4.08 -23.29 26.09
C ALA A 170 -3.89 -21.76 26.01
N ALA A 171 -2.94 -21.20 26.77
CA ALA A 171 -2.63 -19.76 26.72
C ALA A 171 -1.95 -19.40 25.39
N ASP A 172 -1.12 -20.28 24.84
CA ASP A 172 -0.48 -20.08 23.53
C ASP A 172 -1.52 -20.02 22.41
N TRP A 173 -2.50 -20.92 22.44
CA TRP A 173 -3.61 -20.90 21.48
C TRP A 173 -4.45 -19.62 21.59
N ALA A 174 -4.74 -19.16 22.80
CA ALA A 174 -5.44 -17.90 23.01
C ALA A 174 -4.63 -16.70 22.50
N GLU A 175 -3.31 -16.67 22.73
CA GLU A 175 -2.43 -15.62 22.20
C GLU A 175 -2.37 -15.65 20.66
N LEU A 176 -2.30 -16.84 20.04
CA LEU A 176 -2.33 -17.00 18.58
C LEU A 176 -3.65 -16.51 17.96
N GLU A 177 -4.79 -16.75 18.61
CA GLU A 177 -6.09 -16.25 18.19
C GLU A 177 -6.16 -14.72 18.26
N ARG A 178 -5.65 -14.12 19.35
CA ARG A 178 -5.52 -12.65 19.45
C ARG A 178 -4.67 -12.06 18.33
N PHE A 179 -3.51 -12.66 18.05
CA PHE A 179 -2.68 -12.22 16.91
C PHE A 179 -3.39 -12.41 15.57
N HIS A 180 -4.10 -13.53 15.36
CA HIS A 180 -4.88 -13.74 14.13
C HIS A 180 -5.89 -12.62 13.92
N ASP A 181 -6.69 -12.31 14.93
CA ASP A 181 -7.76 -11.33 14.82
C ASP A 181 -7.23 -9.90 14.64
N PHE A 182 -6.17 -9.55 15.37
CA PHE A 182 -5.51 -8.26 15.23
C PHE A 182 -4.84 -8.09 13.85
N LEU A 183 -4.21 -9.14 13.30
CA LEU A 183 -3.49 -9.07 12.03
C LEU A 183 -4.38 -9.22 10.79
N LYS A 184 -5.60 -9.77 10.93
CA LYS A 184 -6.54 -9.98 9.83
C LYS A 184 -6.82 -8.71 9.01
N PRO A 185 -7.10 -7.53 9.60
CA PRO A 185 -7.32 -6.31 8.84
C PRO A 185 -6.09 -5.87 8.03
N PHE A 186 -4.87 -6.05 8.57
CA PHE A 186 -3.63 -5.76 7.85
C PHE A 186 -3.45 -6.67 6.64
N TYR A 187 -3.89 -7.93 6.75
CA TYR A 187 -3.75 -8.92 5.68
C TYR A 187 -4.69 -8.56 4.53
N ILE A 188 -5.96 -8.26 4.88
CA ILE A 188 -6.97 -7.79 3.92
C ILE A 188 -6.45 -6.53 3.22
N LEU A 189 -6.00 -5.51 3.96
CA LEU A 189 -5.50 -4.27 3.37
C LEU A 189 -4.26 -4.47 2.50
N THR A 190 -3.32 -5.33 2.91
CA THR A 190 -2.16 -5.67 2.07
C THR A 190 -2.63 -6.27 0.74
N LYS A 191 -3.62 -7.17 0.76
CA LYS A 191 -4.19 -7.78 -0.45
C LYS A 191 -5.01 -6.81 -1.30
N THR A 192 -5.74 -5.91 -0.68
CA THR A 192 -6.48 -4.85 -1.40
C THR A 192 -5.51 -3.88 -2.07
N MET A 193 -4.47 -3.45 -1.37
CA MET A 193 -3.46 -2.50 -1.90
C MET A 193 -2.50 -3.16 -2.90
N GLU A 194 -2.33 -4.49 -2.86
CA GLU A 194 -1.73 -5.27 -3.95
C GLU A 194 -2.58 -5.20 -5.24
N GLY A 195 -3.79 -4.63 -5.20
CA GLY A 195 -4.63 -4.36 -6.37
C GLY A 195 -3.85 -3.72 -7.53
N ASN A 196 -4.22 -4.09 -8.75
CA ASN A 196 -3.59 -3.50 -9.93
C ASN A 196 -4.38 -2.26 -10.34
N ALA A 197 -3.94 -1.09 -9.88
CA ALA A 197 -4.50 0.21 -10.26
C ALA A 197 -4.31 0.54 -11.76
N SER A 198 -3.72 -0.35 -12.55
CA SER A 198 -3.52 -0.23 -13.99
C SER A 198 -4.31 -1.26 -14.80
N LYS A 199 -5.25 -1.98 -14.18
CA LYS A 199 -6.15 -2.90 -14.92
C LYS A 199 -7.15 -2.09 -15.75
N PRO A 200 -7.34 -2.42 -17.04
CA PRO A 200 -8.35 -1.80 -17.89
C PRO A 200 -9.75 -1.82 -17.28
N GLY A 201 -10.39 -0.65 -17.18
CA GLY A 201 -11.74 -0.45 -16.66
C GLY A 201 -11.86 -0.33 -15.14
N VAL A 202 -10.73 -0.34 -14.41
CA VAL A 202 -10.65 -0.11 -12.95
C VAL A 202 -9.40 0.70 -12.59
N GLU A 203 -8.85 1.47 -13.53
CA GLU A 203 -7.66 2.27 -13.33
C GLU A 203 -7.84 3.26 -12.18
N GLY A 204 -6.84 3.36 -11.31
CA GLY A 204 -6.92 4.24 -10.15
C GLY A 204 -7.95 3.83 -9.08
N GLY A 205 -8.69 2.73 -9.26
CA GLY A 205 -9.74 2.30 -8.31
C GLY A 205 -9.21 1.61 -7.05
N HIS A 206 -8.35 0.59 -7.18
CA HIS A 206 -7.70 -0.05 -6.02
C HIS A 206 -6.19 -0.17 -6.20
N GLY A 207 -5.45 0.01 -5.10
CA GLY A 207 -3.98 0.03 -5.09
C GLY A 207 -3.39 1.35 -5.55
N ALA A 208 -4.17 2.44 -5.53
CA ALA A 208 -3.72 3.79 -5.90
C ALA A 208 -3.34 4.62 -4.66
N VAL A 209 -2.63 5.73 -4.88
CA VAL A 209 -2.03 6.51 -3.79
C VAL A 209 -3.08 7.12 -2.84
N TRP A 210 -4.29 7.41 -3.33
CA TRP A 210 -5.38 7.98 -2.53
C TRP A 210 -5.84 7.03 -1.40
N GLU A 211 -5.75 5.72 -1.59
CA GLU A 211 -6.08 4.73 -0.55
C GLU A 211 -5.00 4.63 0.54
N THR A 212 -3.80 5.16 0.30
CA THR A 212 -2.66 4.99 1.22
C THR A 212 -2.93 5.62 2.58
N LEU A 213 -3.35 6.87 2.61
CA LEU A 213 -3.58 7.60 3.86
C LEU A 213 -4.81 7.05 4.59
N LYS A 214 -5.89 6.80 3.85
CA LYS A 214 -7.09 6.11 4.36
C LYS A 214 -6.75 4.74 4.97
N THR A 215 -5.85 4.00 4.36
CA THR A 215 -5.35 2.72 4.89
C THR A 215 -4.63 2.94 6.22
N MET A 216 -3.73 3.92 6.29
CA MET A 216 -3.01 4.23 7.53
C MET A 216 -3.95 4.68 8.65
N ASP A 217 -4.94 5.53 8.35
CA ASP A 217 -5.97 5.97 9.31
C ASP A 217 -6.75 4.79 9.89
N TYR A 218 -7.16 3.85 9.03
CA TYR A 218 -7.84 2.65 9.50
C TYR A 218 -6.94 1.77 10.39
N LEU A 219 -5.65 1.64 10.04
CA LEU A 219 -4.69 0.93 10.90
C LEU A 219 -4.52 1.62 12.25
N PHE A 220 -4.49 2.96 12.30
CA PHE A 220 -4.46 3.72 13.55
C PHE A 220 -5.66 3.41 14.43
N VAL A 221 -6.87 3.35 13.86
CA VAL A 221 -8.07 2.97 14.61
C VAL A 221 -7.93 1.56 15.21
N LYS A 222 -7.36 0.60 14.45
CA LYS A 222 -7.15 -0.76 14.94
C LYS A 222 -6.10 -0.84 16.05
N PHE A 223 -5.03 -0.08 15.92
CA PHE A 223 -4.05 0.06 16.99
C PHE A 223 -4.66 0.71 18.24
N LYS A 224 -5.47 1.77 18.09
CA LYS A 224 -6.19 2.43 19.18
C LYS A 224 -7.04 1.46 19.98
N GLN A 225 -7.86 0.67 19.28
CA GLN A 225 -8.69 -0.38 19.88
C GLN A 225 -7.83 -1.39 20.66
N ALA A 226 -6.76 -1.91 20.04
CA ALA A 226 -5.88 -2.88 20.70
C ALA A 226 -5.12 -2.31 21.91
N ALA A 227 -4.72 -1.05 21.86
CA ALA A 227 -4.05 -0.36 22.97
C ALA A 227 -5.01 -0.14 24.16
N GLU A 228 -6.27 0.21 23.88
CA GLU A 228 -7.32 0.34 24.89
C GLU A 228 -7.63 -1.02 25.54
N GLU A 229 -7.78 -2.08 24.75
CA GLU A 229 -8.01 -3.45 25.24
C GLU A 229 -6.86 -3.95 26.14
N THR A 230 -5.62 -3.66 25.77
CA THR A 230 -4.43 -4.12 26.50
C THR A 230 -3.97 -3.19 27.62
N GLN A 231 -4.65 -2.05 27.83
CA GLN A 231 -4.20 -0.98 28.72
C GLN A 231 -3.88 -1.48 30.14
N PHE A 232 -4.79 -2.27 30.71
CA PHE A 232 -4.69 -2.79 32.09
C PHE A 232 -4.16 -4.23 32.17
N GLU A 233 -3.76 -4.82 31.04
CA GLU A 233 -3.14 -6.15 31.03
C GLU A 233 -1.69 -6.10 31.53
N GLU A 234 -1.24 -7.18 32.17
CA GLU A 234 0.17 -7.40 32.47
C GLU A 234 1.02 -7.41 31.19
N PRO A 235 2.32 -7.04 31.25
CA PRO A 235 3.20 -7.09 30.10
C PRO A 235 3.21 -8.49 29.45
N SER A 236 2.77 -8.55 28.20
CA SER A 236 2.73 -9.76 27.38
C SER A 236 3.42 -9.51 26.05
N HIS A 237 3.75 -10.60 25.33
CA HIS A 237 4.35 -10.48 24.00
C HIS A 237 3.41 -9.75 23.04
N PHE A 238 2.11 -10.05 23.09
CA PHE A 238 1.08 -9.34 22.34
C PHE A 238 1.07 -7.83 22.66
N LYS A 239 0.96 -7.44 23.94
CA LYS A 239 0.92 -6.03 24.37
C LYS A 239 2.16 -5.26 23.91
N SER A 240 3.36 -5.78 24.19
CA SER A 240 4.61 -5.15 23.73
C SER A 240 4.70 -5.08 22.20
N GLY A 241 4.11 -6.05 21.50
CA GLY A 241 3.97 -6.04 20.05
C GLY A 241 3.10 -4.87 19.57
N ILE A 242 1.92 -4.67 20.17
CA ILE A 242 1.03 -3.55 19.86
C ILE A 242 1.78 -2.22 20.01
N ASP A 243 2.49 -2.01 21.12
CA ASP A 243 3.27 -0.79 21.36
C ASP A 243 4.36 -0.57 20.28
N CYS A 244 5.09 -1.63 19.93
CA CYS A 244 6.14 -1.56 18.90
C CYS A 244 5.56 -1.27 17.51
N GLY A 245 4.42 -1.90 17.17
CA GLY A 245 3.70 -1.69 15.93
C GLY A 245 3.15 -0.27 15.81
N TRP A 246 2.55 0.23 16.89
CA TRP A 246 2.02 1.59 16.98
C TRP A 246 3.11 2.62 16.70
N ALA A 247 4.22 2.55 17.44
CA ALA A 247 5.34 3.47 17.28
C ALA A 247 5.91 3.42 15.85
N LYS A 248 5.89 2.24 15.21
CA LYS A 248 6.31 2.09 13.82
C LYS A 248 5.33 2.74 12.84
N LEU A 249 4.03 2.63 13.09
CA LEU A 249 3.00 3.25 12.26
C LEU A 249 3.08 4.78 12.35
N GLU A 250 3.30 5.34 13.54
CA GLU A 250 3.51 6.78 13.76
C GLU A 250 4.69 7.35 12.99
N ASP A 251 5.85 6.68 13.03
CA ASP A 251 7.03 7.08 12.26
C ASP A 251 6.73 7.21 10.75
N TYR A 252 5.96 6.26 10.21
CA TYR A 252 5.58 6.30 8.80
C TYR A 252 4.48 7.31 8.49
N TYR A 253 3.58 7.57 9.43
CA TYR A 253 2.57 8.60 9.25
C TYR A 253 3.20 9.99 9.16
N VAL A 254 4.16 10.30 10.04
CA VAL A 254 4.97 11.53 9.97
C VAL A 254 5.73 11.64 8.64
N LYS A 255 6.23 10.52 8.10
CA LYS A 255 6.87 10.51 6.77
C LYS A 255 5.90 10.82 5.64
N SER A 256 4.61 10.49 5.78
CA SER A 256 3.59 10.84 4.79
C SER A 256 3.38 12.35 4.68
N ASP A 257 3.63 13.10 5.75
CA ASP A 257 3.48 14.57 5.79
C ASP A 257 4.52 15.31 4.95
N ARG A 258 5.63 14.64 4.58
CA ARG A 258 6.70 15.22 3.76
C ARG A 258 6.27 15.47 2.31
N THR A 259 5.21 14.81 1.87
CA THR A 259 4.70 14.93 0.49
C THR A 259 3.22 15.27 0.49
N PRO A 260 2.79 16.28 -0.29
CA PRO A 260 1.38 16.65 -0.36
C PRO A 260 0.51 15.60 -1.06
N VAL A 261 1.11 14.64 -1.79
CA VAL A 261 0.40 13.69 -2.67
C VAL A 261 -0.64 12.87 -1.94
N TYR A 262 -0.30 12.28 -0.80
CA TYR A 262 -1.21 11.40 -0.08
C TYR A 262 -2.50 12.13 0.33
N ARG A 263 -2.30 13.35 0.83
CA ARG A 263 -3.37 14.24 1.26
C ARG A 263 -4.19 14.75 0.08
N ALA A 264 -3.52 15.21 -0.97
CA ALA A 264 -4.14 15.73 -2.17
C ALA A 264 -4.95 14.67 -2.91
N ALA A 265 -4.42 13.46 -3.08
CA ALA A 265 -5.13 12.39 -3.79
C ALA A 265 -6.42 11.98 -3.06
N LEU A 266 -6.39 11.88 -1.73
CA LEU A 266 -7.58 11.61 -0.94
C LEU A 266 -8.55 12.80 -0.91
N ALA A 267 -8.03 14.03 -0.84
CA ALA A 267 -8.84 15.25 -0.89
C ALA A 267 -9.51 15.47 -2.25
N LEU A 268 -8.89 15.05 -3.36
CA LEU A 268 -9.47 15.13 -4.70
C LEU A 268 -10.37 13.93 -5.02
N HIS A 269 -10.52 12.97 -4.11
CA HIS A 269 -11.41 11.85 -4.35
C HIS A 269 -12.89 12.30 -4.22
N PRO A 270 -13.75 12.08 -5.23
CA PRO A 270 -15.12 12.62 -5.25
C PRO A 270 -15.98 12.21 -4.05
N SER A 271 -15.80 11.00 -3.54
CA SER A 271 -16.54 10.47 -2.37
C SER A 271 -16.05 10.96 -1.01
N TYR A 272 -14.83 11.51 -0.93
CA TYR A 272 -14.18 11.79 0.36
C TYR A 272 -14.02 13.29 0.59
N GLY A 273 -13.34 14.00 -0.31
CA GLY A 273 -13.12 15.43 -0.18
C GLY A 273 -12.43 15.84 1.14
N TYR A 274 -12.54 17.12 1.49
CA TYR A 274 -12.17 17.63 2.80
C TYR A 274 -13.03 17.07 3.94
N ASP A 275 -14.28 16.68 3.66
CA ASP A 275 -15.21 16.08 4.62
C ASP A 275 -14.65 14.81 5.28
N TYR A 276 -13.85 14.02 4.56
CA TYR A 276 -13.16 12.87 5.12
C TYR A 276 -12.22 13.29 6.26
N PHE A 277 -11.36 14.27 6.01
CA PHE A 277 -10.37 14.73 6.97
C PHE A 277 -11.02 15.45 8.15
N GLU A 278 -12.08 16.22 7.91
CA GLU A 278 -12.84 16.83 8.99
C GLU A 278 -13.44 15.76 9.91
N ARG A 279 -14.11 14.75 9.36
CA ARG A 279 -14.70 13.68 10.19
C ARG A 279 -13.66 12.82 10.87
N HIS A 280 -12.61 12.39 10.17
CA HIS A 280 -11.66 11.42 10.71
C HIS A 280 -10.56 12.06 11.54
N TRP A 281 -9.95 13.15 11.06
CA TRP A 281 -8.83 13.76 11.80
C TRP A 281 -9.30 14.73 12.85
N LYS A 282 -10.15 15.69 12.47
CA LYS A 282 -10.61 16.72 13.41
C LYS A 282 -11.58 16.14 14.45
N THR A 283 -12.52 15.29 14.06
CA THR A 283 -13.51 14.72 15.00
C THR A 283 -13.07 13.39 15.62
N ALA A 284 -12.77 12.35 14.83
CA ALA A 284 -12.54 11.01 15.39
C ALA A 284 -11.17 10.83 16.06
N MET A 285 -10.12 11.52 15.56
CA MET A 285 -8.76 11.43 16.07
C MET A 285 -8.34 12.61 16.95
N ASP A 286 -9.16 13.66 17.07
CA ASP A 286 -8.88 14.89 17.83
C ASP A 286 -7.56 15.59 17.40
N ARG A 287 -7.36 15.70 16.09
CA ARG A 287 -6.19 16.33 15.46
C ARG A 287 -6.61 17.48 14.53
N PRO A 288 -7.17 18.59 15.05
CA PRO A 288 -7.61 19.72 14.23
C PRO A 288 -6.47 20.38 13.44
N GLN A 289 -5.24 20.38 13.97
CA GLN A 289 -4.10 20.96 13.28
C GLN A 289 -3.75 20.19 11.99
N TRP A 290 -3.90 18.86 11.99
CA TRP A 290 -3.63 18.05 10.80
C TRP A 290 -4.56 18.40 9.64
N TYR A 291 -5.82 18.73 9.94
CA TYR A 291 -6.77 19.21 8.94
C TYR A 291 -6.29 20.53 8.32
N ASN A 292 -5.88 21.50 9.14
CA ASN A 292 -5.38 22.78 8.65
C ASN A 292 -4.12 22.62 7.79
N ASP A 293 -3.18 21.78 8.25
CA ASP A 293 -1.94 21.49 7.54
C ASP A 293 -2.21 20.78 6.21
N MET A 294 -3.24 19.92 6.17
CA MET A 294 -3.71 19.27 4.95
C MET A 294 -4.26 20.29 3.96
N GLN A 295 -5.16 21.19 4.39
CA GLN A 295 -5.72 22.22 3.51
C GLN A 295 -4.63 23.11 2.92
N SER A 296 -3.64 23.50 3.74
CA SER A 296 -2.48 24.27 3.29
C SER A 296 -1.65 23.52 2.25
N ALA A 297 -1.35 22.23 2.50
CA ALA A 297 -0.58 21.40 1.58
C ALA A 297 -1.30 21.18 0.23
N VAL A 298 -2.60 20.89 0.25
CA VAL A 298 -3.41 20.69 -0.96
C VAL A 298 -3.56 21.99 -1.73
N GLY A 299 -3.83 23.11 -1.04
CA GLY A 299 -3.91 24.44 -1.66
C GLY A 299 -2.60 24.89 -2.30
N SER A 300 -1.47 24.65 -1.62
CA SER A 300 -0.14 24.93 -2.19
C SER A 300 0.13 24.10 -3.44
N LEU A 301 -0.20 22.80 -3.42
CA LEU A 301 -0.02 21.93 -4.58
C LEU A 301 -0.92 22.37 -5.74
N PHE A 302 -2.19 22.67 -5.49
CA PHE A 302 -3.10 23.20 -6.50
C PHE A 302 -2.57 24.52 -7.10
N GLY A 303 -2.02 25.41 -6.27
CA GLY A 303 -1.39 26.64 -6.75
C GLY A 303 -0.16 26.43 -7.66
N GLU A 304 0.53 25.30 -7.54
CA GLU A 304 1.58 24.90 -8.50
C GLU A 304 0.97 24.51 -9.85
N TYR A 305 -0.08 23.67 -9.87
CA TYR A 305 -0.79 23.29 -11.09
C TYR A 305 -1.46 24.48 -11.78
N ALA A 306 -2.08 25.37 -11.02
CA ALA A 306 -2.74 26.56 -11.57
C ALA A 306 -1.75 27.49 -12.27
N ARG A 307 -0.57 27.72 -11.67
CA ARG A 307 0.51 28.50 -12.30
C ARG A 307 1.02 27.83 -13.57
N GLN A 308 1.18 26.51 -13.56
CA GLN A 308 1.60 25.77 -14.74
C GLN A 308 0.58 25.88 -15.88
N ALA A 309 -0.71 25.74 -15.56
CA ALA A 309 -1.79 25.90 -16.54
C ALA A 309 -1.84 27.31 -17.13
N GLU A 310 -1.61 28.34 -16.31
CA GLU A 310 -1.54 29.74 -16.78
C GLU A 310 -0.38 29.95 -17.76
N VAL A 311 0.81 29.45 -17.44
CA VAL A 311 2.00 29.54 -18.31
C VAL A 311 1.76 28.83 -19.64
N GLU A 312 1.16 27.65 -19.63
CA GLU A 312 0.85 26.89 -20.84
C GLU A 312 -0.22 27.59 -21.70
N ALA A 313 -1.26 28.17 -21.07
CA ALA A 313 -2.28 28.94 -21.76
C ALA A 313 -1.70 30.21 -22.42
N GLN A 314 -0.81 30.91 -21.73
CA GLN A 314 -0.11 32.08 -22.27
C GLN A 314 0.80 31.70 -23.45
N ALA A 315 1.54 30.59 -23.35
CA ALA A 315 2.37 30.09 -24.43
C ALA A 315 1.54 29.74 -25.67
N GLN A 316 0.38 29.12 -25.48
CA GLN A 316 -0.51 28.74 -26.59
C GLN A 316 -1.20 29.95 -27.23
N ALA A 317 -1.55 30.97 -26.45
CA ALA A 317 -2.09 32.23 -26.97
C ALA A 317 -1.04 33.00 -27.80
N GLY A 318 0.22 33.05 -27.35
CA GLY A 318 1.31 33.69 -28.09
C GLY A 318 1.68 32.99 -29.40
N LEU A 319 1.43 31.67 -29.51
CA LEU A 319 1.57 30.93 -30.77
C LEU A 319 0.45 31.27 -31.76
N LEU A 320 -0.80 31.41 -31.28
CA LEU A 320 -1.95 31.77 -32.11
C LEU A 320 -1.86 33.20 -32.65
N GLU A 321 -1.31 34.15 -31.89
CA GLU A 321 -1.06 35.52 -32.37
C GLU A 321 -0.04 35.58 -33.53
N GLY A 322 0.81 34.56 -33.68
CA GLY A 322 1.78 34.46 -34.79
C GLY A 322 1.24 33.81 -36.08
N GLU A 323 0.05 33.18 -36.03
CA GLU A 323 -0.56 32.47 -37.17
C GLU A 323 -1.80 33.18 -37.75
N VAL A 324 -2.15 34.38 -37.27
CA VAL A 324 -3.25 35.17 -37.85
C VAL A 324 -2.77 35.93 -39.09
N ASP A 325 -2.48 35.22 -40.18
CA ASP A 325 -2.69 35.79 -41.50
C ASP A 325 -4.21 35.92 -41.70
N GLU A 326 -4.65 37.13 -42.04
CA GLU A 326 -6.04 37.56 -42.13
C GLU A 326 -6.89 36.63 -43.01
N ILE A 327 -7.69 35.75 -42.39
CA ILE A 327 -8.86 35.17 -43.04
C ILE A 327 -10.02 36.14 -42.81
N GLU A 328 -10.23 37.04 -43.76
CA GLU A 328 -11.48 37.80 -43.89
C GLU A 328 -12.63 36.82 -44.20
N ALA A 329 -13.23 36.26 -43.15
CA ALA A 329 -14.52 35.61 -43.28
C ALA A 329 -15.61 36.70 -43.35
N ASP A 330 -16.41 36.69 -44.42
CA ASP A 330 -17.59 37.53 -44.61
C ASP A 330 -18.67 37.18 -43.57
N VAL A 331 -18.58 37.79 -42.39
CA VAL A 331 -19.55 37.61 -41.31
C VAL A 331 -20.67 38.65 -41.46
N ASN A 332 -21.81 38.25 -42.03
CA ASN A 332 -23.03 39.06 -42.06
C ASN A 332 -23.52 39.40 -40.63
N ASP A 333 -23.95 40.65 -40.43
CA ASP A 333 -24.51 41.27 -39.22
C ASP A 333 -25.50 40.37 -38.43
N TYR A 334 -26.35 39.59 -39.11
CA TYR A 334 -27.27 38.64 -38.47
C TYR A 334 -26.53 37.54 -37.69
N SER A 335 -25.38 37.11 -38.20
CA SER A 335 -24.54 36.06 -37.62
C SER A 335 -23.75 36.55 -36.40
N SER A 336 -23.59 37.87 -36.23
CA SER A 336 -22.95 38.52 -35.08
C SER A 336 -23.95 39.00 -34.02
N PHE A 337 -25.23 39.13 -34.37
CA PHE A 337 -26.28 39.58 -33.46
C PHE A 337 -26.45 38.60 -32.28
N GLY A 338 -26.22 39.07 -31.05
CA GLY A 338 -26.33 38.27 -29.83
C GLY A 338 -25.09 37.46 -29.43
N LYS A 339 -24.04 37.40 -30.26
CA LYS A 339 -22.77 36.78 -29.88
C LYS A 339 -22.05 37.65 -28.85
N ARG A 340 -21.76 37.09 -27.67
CA ARG A 340 -20.94 37.77 -26.65
C ARG A 340 -19.51 37.90 -27.18
N SER A 341 -19.03 39.13 -27.33
CA SER A 341 -17.65 39.40 -27.71
C SER A 341 -16.69 39.08 -26.55
N ILE A 342 -15.61 38.35 -26.84
CA ILE A 342 -14.55 38.05 -25.85
C ILE A 342 -13.96 39.35 -25.27
N ARG A 343 -13.88 40.43 -26.06
CA ARG A 343 -13.42 41.74 -25.59
C ARG A 343 -14.31 42.32 -24.48
N SER A 344 -15.61 42.04 -24.50
CA SER A 344 -16.58 42.50 -23.49
C SER A 344 -16.44 41.78 -22.14
N LEU A 345 -15.82 40.60 -22.09
CA LEU A 345 -15.63 39.84 -20.85
C LEU A 345 -14.39 40.30 -20.06
N ASN A 346 -13.38 40.84 -20.74
CA ASN A 346 -12.11 41.24 -20.11
C ASN A 346 -12.14 42.66 -19.50
N THR A 347 -13.11 43.51 -19.85
CA THR A 347 -13.09 44.94 -19.48
C THR A 347 -13.65 45.24 -18.08
N GLN A 348 -14.31 44.30 -17.40
CA GLN A 348 -14.96 44.57 -16.10
C GLN A 348 -14.91 43.43 -15.08
N ARG A 349 -13.74 42.79 -14.86
CA ARG A 349 -13.56 42.01 -13.62
C ARG A 349 -13.21 42.94 -12.45
N LYS A 350 -14.23 43.38 -11.69
CA LYS A 350 -14.04 43.88 -10.32
C LYS A 350 -13.24 42.83 -9.54
N LYS A 351 -12.27 43.25 -8.72
CA LYS A 351 -11.47 42.40 -7.81
C LYS A 351 -12.36 41.77 -6.73
N VAL A 352 -13.19 40.82 -7.10
CA VAL A 352 -13.77 39.83 -6.18
C VAL A 352 -12.71 38.75 -6.01
N LYS A 353 -12.47 38.26 -4.78
CA LYS A 353 -11.58 37.12 -4.55
C LYS A 353 -12.10 35.97 -5.41
N ALA A 354 -11.39 35.64 -6.49
CA ALA A 354 -11.81 34.58 -7.39
C ALA A 354 -11.89 33.29 -6.56
N VAL A 355 -13.07 32.72 -6.45
CA VAL A 355 -13.26 31.40 -5.83
C VAL A 355 -12.46 30.43 -6.69
N SER A 356 -11.51 29.72 -6.09
CA SER A 356 -10.65 28.81 -6.84
C SER A 356 -11.43 27.56 -7.24
N GLU A 357 -10.97 26.88 -8.29
CA GLU A 357 -11.52 25.59 -8.72
C GLU A 357 -11.55 24.58 -7.56
N LEU A 358 -10.49 24.55 -6.75
CA LEU A 358 -10.39 23.75 -5.53
C LEU A 358 -11.50 24.11 -4.53
N ASP A 359 -11.76 25.39 -4.28
CA ASP A 359 -12.81 25.81 -3.36
C ASP A 359 -14.20 25.36 -3.86
N ILE A 360 -14.45 25.47 -5.18
CA ILE A 360 -15.71 25.03 -5.80
C ILE A 360 -15.89 23.52 -5.61
N PHE A 361 -14.86 22.73 -5.94
CA PHE A 361 -14.92 21.27 -5.80
C PHE A 361 -15.11 20.84 -4.35
N GLN A 362 -14.38 21.43 -3.40
CA GLN A 362 -14.45 21.03 -1.98
C GLN A 362 -15.74 21.49 -1.28
N THR A 363 -16.46 22.46 -1.83
CA THR A 363 -17.74 22.94 -1.29
C THR A 363 -18.95 22.44 -2.08
N ARG A 364 -18.74 21.58 -3.08
CA ARG A 364 -19.81 21.03 -3.90
C ARG A 364 -20.73 20.12 -3.05
N PRO A 365 -22.03 20.05 -3.37
CA PRO A 365 -22.90 19.04 -2.79
C PRO A 365 -22.42 17.62 -3.17
N ILE A 366 -22.35 16.71 -2.21
CA ILE A 366 -22.11 15.29 -2.46
C ILE A 366 -23.45 14.62 -2.75
N TYR A 367 -23.61 14.06 -3.95
CA TYR A 367 -24.82 13.35 -4.34
C TYR A 367 -24.72 11.85 -4.04
N ALA A 368 -25.85 11.13 -4.08
CA ALA A 368 -25.87 9.69 -3.80
C ALA A 368 -24.93 8.88 -4.71
N HIS A 369 -24.77 9.28 -5.97
CA HIS A 369 -23.85 8.63 -6.92
C HIS A 369 -22.37 8.94 -6.65
N ASP A 370 -22.07 9.95 -5.83
CA ASP A 370 -20.71 10.28 -5.42
C ASP A 370 -20.26 9.48 -4.19
N LEU A 371 -21.15 8.77 -3.48
CA LEU A 371 -20.82 8.12 -2.21
C LEU A 371 -19.90 6.90 -2.36
N ASP A 372 -19.90 6.25 -3.52
CA ASP A 372 -19.13 5.03 -3.79
C ASP A 372 -18.50 5.08 -5.19
N VAL A 373 -17.69 6.10 -5.43
CA VAL A 373 -16.96 6.24 -6.68
C VAL A 373 -15.81 5.23 -6.70
N ALA A 374 -16.02 4.12 -7.39
CA ALA A 374 -15.02 3.06 -7.56
C ALA A 374 -13.87 3.48 -8.50
N ASP A 375 -14.16 4.35 -9.48
CA ASP A 375 -13.18 4.88 -10.43
C ASP A 375 -13.16 6.42 -10.36
N PRO A 376 -12.26 7.00 -9.55
CA PRO A 376 -12.14 8.46 -9.46
C PRO A 376 -11.61 9.08 -10.76
N LEU A 377 -10.79 8.37 -11.55
CA LEU A 377 -10.25 8.91 -12.81
C LEU A 377 -11.35 9.14 -13.83
N GLU A 378 -12.28 8.19 -13.97
CA GLU A 378 -13.42 8.33 -14.86
C GLU A 378 -14.37 9.45 -14.41
N TRP A 379 -14.55 9.63 -13.09
CA TRP A 379 -15.28 10.79 -12.57
C TRP A 379 -14.61 12.10 -13.01
N TRP A 380 -13.31 12.23 -12.83
CA TRP A 380 -12.55 13.42 -13.23
C TRP A 380 -12.59 13.64 -14.75
N ASN A 381 -12.55 12.58 -15.55
CA ASN A 381 -12.66 12.64 -17.01
C ASN A 381 -13.98 13.26 -17.47
N ARG A 382 -15.10 12.93 -16.82
CA ARG A 382 -16.42 13.52 -17.12
C ARG A 382 -16.51 15.00 -16.76
N HIS A 383 -15.74 15.45 -15.77
CA HIS A 383 -15.77 16.82 -15.26
C HIS A 383 -14.57 17.67 -15.73
N GLN A 384 -13.80 17.20 -16.72
CA GLN A 384 -12.58 17.87 -17.20
C GLN A 384 -12.80 19.31 -17.68
N LEU A 385 -14.00 19.61 -18.22
CA LEU A 385 -14.35 20.96 -18.68
C LEU A 385 -14.79 21.88 -17.53
N GLU A 386 -15.33 21.29 -16.46
CA GLU A 386 -15.80 22.00 -15.27
C GLU A 386 -14.61 22.33 -14.34
N TYR A 387 -13.64 21.41 -14.30
CA TYR A 387 -12.48 21.46 -13.43
C TYR A 387 -11.17 21.19 -14.20
N PRO A 388 -10.72 22.09 -15.10
CA PRO A 388 -9.58 21.82 -15.98
C PRO A 388 -8.24 21.70 -15.26
N VAL A 389 -8.00 22.45 -14.18
CA VAL A 389 -6.72 22.40 -13.45
C VAL A 389 -6.69 21.21 -12.48
N LEU A 390 -7.77 20.98 -11.74
CA LEU A 390 -7.91 19.83 -10.85
C LEU A 390 -7.96 18.54 -11.65
N TYR A 391 -8.54 18.51 -12.85
CA TYR A 391 -8.51 17.33 -13.73
C TYR A 391 -7.07 16.89 -14.00
N ARG A 392 -6.18 17.82 -14.39
CA ARG A 392 -4.75 17.52 -14.61
C ARG A 392 -4.07 17.02 -13.34
N MET A 393 -4.34 17.69 -12.22
CA MET A 393 -3.82 17.29 -10.92
C MET A 393 -4.33 15.89 -10.52
N ALA A 394 -5.59 15.58 -10.79
CA ALA A 394 -6.20 14.29 -10.53
C ALA A 394 -5.59 13.19 -11.40
N LEU A 395 -5.39 13.43 -12.70
CA LEU A 395 -4.70 12.48 -13.58
C LEU A 395 -3.32 12.11 -13.04
N ASP A 396 -2.54 13.11 -12.62
CA ASP A 396 -1.21 12.88 -12.07
C ASP A 396 -1.26 12.15 -10.72
N LEU A 397 -2.24 12.43 -9.86
CA LEU A 397 -2.33 11.82 -8.53
C LEU A 397 -2.90 10.40 -8.57
N PHE A 398 -4.02 10.18 -9.26
CA PHE A 398 -4.69 8.88 -9.28
C PHE A 398 -3.97 7.84 -10.14
N SER A 399 -3.06 8.25 -11.03
CA SER A 399 -2.18 7.34 -11.76
C SER A 399 -1.01 6.82 -10.91
N ILE A 400 -0.74 7.40 -9.74
CA ILE A 400 0.32 6.94 -8.85
C ILE A 400 -0.15 5.69 -8.11
N PRO A 401 0.57 4.55 -8.23
CA PRO A 401 0.26 3.37 -7.45
C PRO A 401 0.61 3.60 -5.97
N GLY A 402 -0.20 3.07 -5.06
CA GLY A 402 0.07 3.06 -3.61
C GLY A 402 1.19 2.09 -3.22
N MET A 403 1.53 1.15 -4.10
CA MET A 403 2.55 0.12 -3.87
C MET A 403 3.58 0.06 -4.99
N SER A 404 4.83 -0.26 -4.65
CA SER A 404 5.90 -0.59 -5.60
C SER A 404 5.78 -2.01 -6.18
N SER A 405 4.63 -2.68 -5.99
CA SER A 405 4.38 -4.07 -6.42
C SER A 405 4.30 -4.23 -7.93
N GLU A 406 3.97 -3.19 -8.69
CA GLU A 406 3.98 -3.24 -10.16
C GLU A 406 5.38 -3.54 -10.69
N CYS A 407 6.41 -2.88 -10.16
CA CYS A 407 7.81 -3.19 -10.49
C CYS A 407 8.17 -4.62 -10.08
N GLU A 408 7.75 -5.08 -8.89
CA GLU A 408 7.99 -6.46 -8.45
C GLU A 408 7.32 -7.50 -9.35
N ARG A 409 6.13 -7.20 -9.88
CA ARG A 409 5.42 -8.05 -10.85
C ARG A 409 6.19 -8.14 -12.15
N VAL A 410 6.66 -7.02 -12.68
CA VAL A 410 7.51 -7.00 -13.88
C VAL A 410 8.77 -7.82 -13.61
N PHE A 411 9.49 -7.59 -12.51
CA PHE A 411 10.70 -8.36 -12.18
C PHE A 411 10.44 -9.86 -11.98
N SER A 412 9.31 -10.24 -11.38
CA SER A 412 8.90 -11.64 -11.24
C SER A 412 8.62 -12.28 -12.59
N GLN A 413 8.08 -11.54 -13.55
CA GLN A 413 7.93 -11.99 -14.94
C GLN A 413 9.28 -12.08 -15.65
N THR A 414 10.16 -11.10 -15.45
CA THR A 414 11.53 -11.10 -15.98
C THR A 414 12.32 -12.32 -15.49
N LYS A 415 12.12 -12.76 -14.23
CA LYS A 415 12.72 -13.99 -13.71
C LYS A 415 12.30 -15.26 -14.48
N LYS A 416 11.14 -15.26 -15.14
CA LYS A 416 10.73 -16.36 -16.03
C LYS A 416 11.47 -16.33 -17.38
N MET A 417 11.99 -15.17 -17.78
CA MET A 417 12.78 -15.01 -19.00
C MET A 417 14.26 -15.28 -18.74
N ILE A 418 14.80 -14.70 -17.67
CA ILE A 418 16.18 -14.91 -17.23
C ILE A 418 16.16 -16.05 -16.21
N THR A 419 16.16 -17.28 -16.72
CA THR A 419 16.28 -18.47 -15.88
C THR A 419 17.75 -18.81 -15.64
N ASP A 420 18.03 -19.66 -14.64
CA ASP A 420 19.39 -20.14 -14.37
C ASP A 420 20.01 -20.84 -15.59
N GLU A 421 19.18 -21.42 -16.46
CA GLU A 421 19.57 -22.09 -17.71
C GLU A 421 19.67 -21.13 -18.91
N ARG A 422 19.00 -19.96 -18.86
CA ARG A 422 18.93 -18.96 -19.94
C ARG A 422 19.27 -17.56 -19.40
N ASN A 423 20.50 -17.38 -18.95
CA ASN A 423 20.97 -16.15 -18.29
C ASN A 423 21.90 -15.26 -19.16
N ARG A 424 22.10 -15.58 -20.44
CA ARG A 424 23.03 -14.86 -21.34
C ARG A 424 22.37 -13.74 -22.15
N LEU A 425 21.20 -13.25 -21.74
CA LEU A 425 20.55 -12.11 -22.39
C LEU A 425 21.22 -10.82 -21.93
N ALA A 426 21.50 -9.92 -22.87
CA ALA A 426 22.01 -8.60 -22.55
C ALA A 426 20.92 -7.75 -21.86
N PRO A 427 21.27 -6.85 -20.92
CA PRO A 427 20.31 -6.02 -20.21
C PRO A 427 19.35 -5.26 -21.14
N GLU A 428 19.86 -4.77 -22.28
CA GLU A 428 19.10 -4.00 -23.27
C GLU A 428 18.04 -4.88 -23.96
N VAL A 429 18.33 -6.17 -24.17
CA VAL A 429 17.38 -7.13 -24.76
C VAL A 429 16.26 -7.45 -23.77
N VAL A 430 16.61 -7.59 -22.49
CA VAL A 430 15.64 -7.82 -21.41
C VAL A 430 14.71 -6.61 -21.29
N GLU A 431 15.26 -5.40 -21.30
CA GLU A 431 14.49 -4.16 -21.26
C GLU A 431 13.56 -4.05 -22.47
N ALA A 432 14.08 -4.23 -23.68
CA ALA A 432 13.29 -4.14 -24.91
C ALA A 432 12.12 -5.14 -24.94
N ASP A 433 12.34 -6.40 -24.51
CA ASP A 433 11.26 -7.39 -24.45
C ASP A 433 10.22 -7.02 -23.38
N GLN A 434 10.63 -6.62 -22.18
CA GLN A 434 9.67 -6.19 -21.16
C GLN A 434 8.85 -4.98 -21.63
N LEU A 435 9.47 -3.99 -22.28
CA LEU A 435 8.77 -2.85 -22.86
C LEU A 435 7.78 -3.27 -23.95
N GLN A 436 8.24 -4.06 -24.93
CA GLN A 436 7.39 -4.55 -26.02
C GLN A 436 6.19 -5.34 -25.48
N LYS A 437 6.44 -6.24 -24.52
CA LYS A 437 5.39 -7.03 -23.88
C LYS A 437 4.37 -6.14 -23.18
N GLN A 438 4.82 -5.14 -22.43
CA GLN A 438 3.92 -4.19 -21.76
C GLN A 438 3.10 -3.38 -22.75
N TRP A 439 3.71 -2.92 -23.85
CA TRP A 439 3.00 -2.19 -24.90
C TRP A 439 1.96 -3.06 -25.60
N LEU A 440 2.28 -4.32 -25.93
CA LEU A 440 1.34 -5.29 -26.49
C LEU A 440 0.17 -5.57 -25.53
N MET A 441 0.45 -5.83 -24.24
CA MET A 441 -0.60 -6.08 -23.24
C MET A 441 -1.54 -4.88 -23.04
N ARG A 442 -1.03 -3.66 -23.26
CA ARG A 442 -1.81 -2.41 -23.17
C ARG A 442 -2.44 -1.98 -24.50
N GLY A 443 -2.24 -2.75 -25.58
CA GLY A 443 -2.75 -2.40 -26.91
C GLY A 443 -2.13 -1.14 -27.51
N LEU A 444 -0.94 -0.73 -27.05
CA LEU A 444 -0.23 0.45 -27.55
C LEU A 444 0.51 0.17 -28.86
N VAL A 445 0.78 -1.10 -29.14
CA VAL A 445 1.37 -1.62 -30.37
C VAL A 445 0.60 -2.88 -30.77
N VAL A 446 0.43 -3.09 -32.08
CA VAL A 446 -0.35 -4.19 -32.69
C VAL A 446 0.58 -5.22 -33.30
#